data_AF-A0A6B3F0V6-F1
#
_entry.id   AF-A0A6B3F0V6-F1
#
_cell.length_a   1.000
_cell.length_b   1.000
_cell.length_c   1.000
_cell.angle_alpha   90.00
_cell.angle_beta   90.00
_cell.angle_gamma   90.00
#
_symmetry.space_group_name_H-M   'P 1'
#
loop_
_entity.id
_entity.type
_entity.pdbx_description
1 polymer ?
#
loop_
_entity_poly.entity_id
_entity_poly.type
_entity_poly.pdbx_seq_one_letter_code
_entity_poly.pdbx_strand_id
1 'polypeptide(L)'
;MERVDRCVVLVDAGYLLGAAASLLAGDPSRSRITVDHAALIQRLREQAEEETGQPLLRIYWFDGAPDRVPQPEHRRLRVRPRVTVRLG
;
A
#
# COMPACT_ATOMS: atom_id res chain seq x y z
N MET A 1 -31.51 3.67 5.92
CA MET A 1 -30.33 2.79 5.84
C MET A 1 -29.19 3.65 5.30
N GLU A 2 -28.15 3.91 6.10
CA GLU A 2 -27.02 4.72 5.63
C GLU A 2 -26.35 4.01 4.46
N ARG A 3 -26.21 4.72 3.34
CA ARG A 3 -25.57 4.20 2.14
C ARG A 3 -24.07 4.40 2.31
N VAL A 4 -23.31 3.31 2.28
CA VAL A 4 -21.85 3.39 2.13
C VAL A 4 -21.56 4.10 0.81
N ASP A 5 -20.86 5.23 0.86
CA ASP A 5 -20.62 6.11 -0.30
C ASP A 5 -19.14 6.15 -0.72
N ARG A 6 -18.28 5.48 0.03
CA ARG A 6 -16.82 5.43 -0.16
C ARG A 6 -16.23 4.13 0.38
N CYS A 7 -15.10 3.71 -0.18
CA CYS A 7 -14.28 2.62 0.35
C CYS A 7 -12.91 3.11 0.86
N VAL A 8 -12.30 2.30 1.73
CA VAL A 8 -10.92 2.50 2.23
C VAL A 8 -10.11 1.25 2.00
N VAL A 9 -8.81 1.40 1.77
CA VAL A 9 -7.87 0.29 1.69
C VAL A 9 -6.90 0.40 2.85
N LEU A 10 -6.74 -0.70 3.60
CA LEU A 10 -5.76 -0.83 4.68
C LEU A 10 -4.68 -1.79 4.19
N VAL A 11 -3.46 -1.29 4.01
CA VAL A 11 -2.34 -2.07 3.48
C VAL A 11 -1.35 -2.39 4.59
N ASP A 12 -1.15 -3.67 4.86
CA ASP A 12 0.04 -4.17 5.54
C ASP A 12 1.15 -4.36 4.50
N ALA A 13 2.12 -3.44 4.51
CA ALA A 13 3.22 -3.46 3.56
C ALA A 13 4.21 -4.62 3.81
N GLY A 14 4.34 -5.06 5.06
CA GLY A 14 5.18 -6.20 5.43
C GLY A 14 4.64 -7.47 4.84
N TYR A 15 3.35 -7.71 5.02
CA TYR A 15 2.68 -8.84 4.41
C TYR A 15 2.69 -8.76 2.88
N LEU A 16 2.23 -7.64 2.30
CA LEU A 16 2.10 -7.49 0.85
C LEU A 16 3.43 -7.66 0.12
N LEU A 17 4.46 -6.91 0.54
CA LEU A 17 5.75 -6.92 -0.14
C LEU A 17 6.57 -8.17 0.19
N GLY A 18 6.44 -8.72 1.40
CA GLY A 18 7.06 -9.99 1.77
C GLY A 18 6.48 -11.18 1.00
N ALA A 19 5.14 -11.23 0.85
CA ALA A 19 4.49 -12.26 0.03
C ALA A 19 4.88 -12.15 -1.44
N ALA A 20 4.93 -10.92 -1.99
CA ALA A 20 5.40 -10.70 -3.36
C ALA A 20 6.86 -11.13 -3.56
N ALA A 21 7.75 -10.81 -2.61
CA ALA A 21 9.14 -11.23 -2.67
C ALA A 21 9.29 -12.76 -2.61
N SER A 22 8.57 -13.43 -1.70
CA SER A 22 8.54 -14.90 -1.63
C SER A 22 8.09 -15.52 -2.96
N LEU A 23 7.06 -14.94 -3.61
CA LEU A 23 6.53 -15.45 -4.86
C LEU A 23 7.49 -15.23 -6.04
N LEU A 24 8.11 -14.05 -6.15
CA LEU A 24 8.89 -13.64 -7.32
C LEU A 24 10.38 -14.02 -7.22
N ALA A 25 10.92 -14.07 -6.00
CA ALA A 25 12.34 -14.27 -5.74
C ALA A 25 12.65 -15.48 -4.85
N GLY A 26 11.62 -16.20 -4.36
CA GLY A 26 11.78 -17.38 -3.49
C GLY A 26 12.21 -17.06 -2.05
N ASP A 27 12.26 -15.78 -1.68
CA ASP A 27 12.71 -15.30 -0.38
C ASP A 27 11.87 -14.08 0.05
N PRO A 28 11.44 -13.98 1.33
CA PRO A 28 10.54 -12.93 1.78
C PRO A 28 11.22 -11.55 1.91
N SER A 29 12.53 -11.45 1.68
CA SER A 29 13.26 -10.19 1.77
C SER A 29 12.85 -9.24 0.65
N ARG A 30 12.30 -8.09 1.05
CA ARG A 30 11.90 -7.01 0.13
C ARG A 30 13.06 -6.46 -0.70
N SER A 31 14.31 -6.59 -0.24
CA SER A 31 15.50 -6.17 -1.00
C SER A 31 15.75 -6.99 -2.26
N ARG A 32 15.07 -8.14 -2.41
CA ARG A 32 15.14 -9.00 -3.59
C ARG A 32 14.24 -8.55 -4.73
N ILE A 33 13.34 -7.60 -4.49
CA ILE A 33 12.42 -7.10 -5.51
C ILE A 33 12.51 -5.57 -5.63
N THR A 34 12.17 -5.06 -6.80
CA THR A 34 11.92 -3.64 -7.00
C THR A 34 10.43 -3.41 -7.09
N VAL A 35 9.92 -2.41 -6.36
CA VAL A 35 8.49 -2.12 -6.30
C VAL A 35 8.21 -0.78 -6.95
N ASP A 36 7.44 -0.80 -8.04
CA ASP A 36 6.78 0.40 -8.54
C ASP A 36 5.57 0.72 -7.65
N HIS A 37 5.82 1.52 -6.62
CA HIS A 37 4.80 1.95 -5.68
C HIS A 37 3.72 2.81 -6.34
N ALA A 38 4.03 3.51 -7.43
CA ALA A 38 3.03 4.31 -8.13
C ALA A 38 2.01 3.41 -8.82
N ALA A 39 2.51 2.43 -9.58
CA ALA A 39 1.67 1.44 -10.23
C ALA A 39 0.88 0.61 -9.20
N LEU A 40 1.52 0.16 -8.12
CA LEU A 40 0.86 -0.60 -7.07
C LEU A 40 -0.30 0.16 -6.42
N ILE A 41 -0.08 1.44 -6.05
CA ILE A 41 -1.13 2.27 -5.45
C ILE A 41 -2.29 2.51 -6.43
N GLN A 42 -1.99 2.70 -7.72
CA GLN A 42 -3.02 2.85 -8.74
C GLN A 42 -3.85 1.57 -8.88
N ARG A 43 -3.20 0.40 -8.92
CA ARG A 43 -3.90 -0.90 -9.00
C ARG A 43 -4.74 -1.18 -7.76
N LEU A 44 -4.25 -0.88 -6.57
CA LEU A 44 -5.03 -1.02 -5.33
C LEU A 44 -6.28 -0.13 -5.33
N ARG A 45 -6.19 1.08 -5.89
CA ARG A 45 -7.35 1.96 -6.06
C ARG A 45 -8.36 1.33 -7.02
N GLU A 46 -7.92 0.99 -8.22
CA GLU A 46 -8.80 0.44 -9.27
C GLU A 46 -9.51 -0.83 -8.77
N GLN A 47 -8.77 -1.74 -8.15
CA GLN A 47 -9.31 -2.97 -7.57
C GLN A 47 -10.38 -2.68 -6.50
N ALA A 48 -10.10 -1.76 -5.57
CA ALA A 48 -11.04 -1.44 -4.49
C ALA A 48 -12.32 -0.77 -5.03
N GLU A 49 -12.19 0.11 -6.02
CA GLU A 49 -13.34 0.76 -6.65
C GLU A 49 -14.18 -0.23 -7.47
N GLU A 50 -13.55 -1.17 -8.17
CA GLU A 50 -14.21 -2.25 -8.92
C GLU A 50 -14.95 -3.22 -7.99
N GLU A 51 -14.27 -3.73 -6.96
CA GLU A 51 -14.84 -4.74 -6.05
C GLU A 51 -15.98 -4.18 -5.17
N THR A 52 -15.89 -2.90 -4.77
CA THR A 52 -16.88 -2.30 -3.88
C THR A 52 -17.96 -1.51 -4.61
N GLY A 53 -17.72 -1.12 -5.86
CA GLY A 53 -18.57 -0.16 -6.60
C GLY A 53 -18.63 1.23 -5.95
N GLN A 54 -17.72 1.55 -5.02
CA GLN A 54 -17.66 2.83 -4.32
C GLN A 54 -16.35 3.58 -4.64
N PRO A 55 -16.38 4.92 -4.75
CA PRO A 55 -15.16 5.70 -4.92
C PRO A 55 -14.19 5.55 -3.73
N LEU A 56 -12.89 5.49 -4.02
CA LEU A 56 -11.86 5.38 -3.00
C LEU A 56 -11.74 6.68 -2.19
N LEU A 57 -11.91 6.58 -0.88
CA LEU A 57 -11.61 7.66 0.06
C LEU A 57 -10.11 7.79 0.30
N ARG A 58 -9.46 6.69 0.71
CA ARG A 58 -8.06 6.70 1.16
C ARG A 58 -7.45 5.30 1.21
N ILE A 59 -6.16 5.23 0.89
CA ILE A 59 -5.29 4.11 1.21
C ILE A 59 -4.48 4.46 2.46
N TYR A 60 -4.57 3.64 3.50
CA TYR A 60 -3.70 3.68 4.66
C TYR A 60 -2.61 2.62 4.51
N TRP A 61 -1.37 3.07 4.40
CA TRP A 61 -0.20 2.23 4.22
C TRP A 61 0.54 2.09 5.56
N PHE A 62 0.56 0.89 6.10
CA PHE A 62 1.26 0.56 7.34
C PHE A 62 2.56 -0.13 7.00
N ASP A 63 3.68 0.43 7.45
CA ASP A 63 5.00 -0.12 7.17
C ASP A 63 5.94 -0.02 8.38
N GLY A 64 6.96 -0.86 8.38
CA GLY A 64 8.06 -0.79 9.32
C GLY A 64 9.06 0.28 8.90
N ALA A 65 9.52 1.07 9.85
CA ALA A 65 10.63 1.99 9.66
C ALA A 65 11.68 1.73 10.73
N PRO A 66 12.88 1.22 10.38
CA PRO A 66 13.97 1.10 11.33
C PRO A 66 14.19 2.44 12.06
N ASP A 67 14.24 2.40 13.39
CA ASP A 67 14.35 3.58 14.27
C ASP A 67 13.29 4.67 14.02
N ARG A 68 12.13 4.29 13.48
CA ARG A 68 11.05 5.19 13.04
C ARG A 68 11.50 6.21 11.97
N VAL A 69 12.57 5.91 11.24
CA VAL A 69 13.12 6.77 10.20
C VAL A 69 12.44 6.48 8.85
N PRO A 70 11.75 7.46 8.24
CA PRO A 70 11.13 7.26 6.93
C PRO A 70 12.18 7.04 5.83
N GLN A 71 12.13 5.87 5.21
CA GLN A 71 12.91 5.50 4.03
C GLN A 71 12.44 6.26 2.77
N PRO A 72 13.25 6.32 1.70
CA PRO A 72 12.91 7.04 0.47
C PRO A 72 11.55 6.65 -0.13
N GLU A 73 11.19 5.38 -0.12
CA GLU A 73 9.91 4.86 -0.57
C GLU A 73 8.74 5.40 0.26
N HIS A 74 8.88 5.52 1.58
CA HIS A 74 7.86 6.13 2.44
C HIS A 74 7.62 7.59 2.06
N ARG A 75 8.68 8.33 1.73
CA ARG A 75 8.58 9.74 1.30
C ARG A 75 7.86 9.86 -0.04
N ARG A 76 8.17 8.96 -0.98
CA ARG A 76 7.49 8.88 -2.29
C ARG A 76 6.01 8.54 -2.16
N LEU A 77 5.65 7.65 -1.22
CA LEU A 77 4.26 7.30 -0.93
C LEU A 77 3.48 8.46 -0.30
N ARG A 78 4.09 9.21 0.63
CA ARG A 78 3.42 10.32 1.35
C ARG A 78 2.95 11.46 0.45
N VAL A 79 3.57 11.66 -0.70
CA VAL A 79 3.15 12.70 -1.66
C VAL A 79 2.06 12.23 -2.63
N ARG A 80 1.67 10.94 -2.58
CA ARG A 80 0.63 10.40 -3.46
C ARG A 80 -0.77 10.84 -2.97
N PRO A 81 -1.64 11.31 -3.88
CA PRO A 81 -3.00 11.71 -3.52
C PRO A 81 -3.76 10.56 -2.86
N ARG A 82 -4.42 10.88 -1.74
CA ARG A 82 -5.24 9.94 -0.95
C ARG A 82 -4.47 8.75 -0.36
N VAL A 83 -3.15 8.87 -0.19
CA VAL A 83 -2.33 7.90 0.54
C VAL A 83 -1.92 8.48 1.89
N THR A 84 -2.01 7.69 2.95
CA THR A 84 -1.51 8.04 4.28
C THR A 84 -0.59 6.94 4.78
N VAL A 85 0.68 7.29 4.98
CA VAL A 85 1.70 6.36 5.49
C VAL A 85 1.75 6.45 7.02
N ARG A 86 1.67 5.29 7.68
CA ARG A 86 1.84 5.11 9.12
C ARG A 86 3.03 4.17 9.34
N LEU A 87 4.01 4.64 10.10
CA LEU A 87 5.25 3.91 10.37
C LEU A 87 5.24 3.41 11.81
N GLY A 88 5.56 2.13 12.01
CA GLY A 88 5.78 1.51 13.32
C GLY A 88 7.12 1.89 13.94
#